data_AF-A0A6H0KHA9-F1
#
_entry.id   AF-A0A6H0KHA9-F1
#
_cell.length_a   1.000
_cell.length_b   1.000
_cell.length_c   1.000
_cell.angle_alpha   90.00
_cell.angle_beta   90.00
_cell.angle_gamma   90.00
#
_symmetry.space_group_name_H-M   'P 1'
#
loop_
_entity.id
_entity.type
_entity.pdbx_description
1 polymer ?
#
loop_
_entity_poly.entity_id
_entity_poly.type
_entity_poly.pdbx_seq_one_letter_code
_entity_poly.pdbx_strand_id
1 'polypeptide(L)'
;MNHLLGQGYAMIAHTGDTLVNVGTTICGLVLAFTNTSNEVACYHLPYMDCSRVHLGKLMDIVGRIGPVSRIIVISNDFFNEEDKICCTAAVRQIKELFRVKTDYYIQPEVLVGDIYVRLKQEDIDILGTLREVSY
;
A
#
# COMPACT_ATOMS: atom_id res chain seq x y z
N MET A 1 -11.10 -2.42 -14.03
CA MET A 1 -10.01 -1.94 -14.92
C MET A 1 -8.68 -2.41 -14.35
N ASN A 2 -7.62 -2.54 -15.16
CA ASN A 2 -6.29 -2.90 -14.67
C ASN A 2 -5.41 -1.65 -14.64
N HIS A 3 -4.79 -1.37 -13.50
CA HIS A 3 -3.95 -0.19 -13.30
C HIS A 3 -2.54 -0.59 -12.91
N LEU A 4 -1.57 0.04 -13.55
CA LEU A 4 -0.15 -0.22 -13.34
C LEU A 4 0.48 0.95 -12.59
N LEU A 5 0.97 0.70 -11.38
CA LEU A 5 1.60 1.72 -10.53
C LEU A 5 3.11 1.49 -10.48
N GLY A 6 3.87 2.38 -11.11
CA GLY A 6 5.31 2.49 -10.96
C GLY A 6 5.73 3.35 -9.77
N GLN A 7 7.03 3.41 -9.51
CA GLN A 7 7.60 4.12 -8.35
C GLN A 7 7.10 5.57 -8.22
N GLY A 8 6.54 5.89 -7.05
CA GLY A 8 6.08 7.23 -6.70
C GLY A 8 4.81 7.67 -7.42
N TYR A 9 4.16 6.76 -8.16
CA TYR A 9 2.88 6.99 -8.80
C TYR A 9 1.74 6.87 -7.79
N ALA A 10 0.79 7.81 -7.88
CA ALA A 10 -0.41 7.87 -7.05
C ALA A 10 -1.64 8.00 -7.95
N MET A 11 -2.74 7.35 -7.57
CA MET A 11 -4.00 7.44 -8.30
C MET A 11 -5.19 7.14 -7.39
N ILE A 12 -6.39 7.48 -7.87
CA ILE A 12 -7.65 7.02 -7.30
C ILE A 12 -8.18 5.91 -8.20
N ALA A 13 -8.35 4.72 -7.65
CA ALA A 13 -8.97 3.58 -8.31
C ALA A 13 -10.32 3.28 -7.66
N HIS A 14 -11.04 2.29 -8.18
CA HIS A 14 -12.35 1.93 -7.65
C HIS A 14 -12.42 0.46 -7.23
N THR A 15 -13.32 0.15 -6.31
CA THR A 15 -13.71 -1.23 -5.99
C THR A 15 -14.02 -1.99 -7.29
N GLY A 16 -13.45 -3.19 -7.44
CA GLY A 16 -13.50 -4.01 -8.65
C GLY A 16 -12.31 -3.83 -9.60
N ASP A 17 -11.52 -2.76 -9.46
CA ASP A 17 -10.28 -2.60 -10.21
C ASP A 17 -9.19 -3.56 -9.72
N THR A 18 -8.26 -3.88 -10.62
CA THR A 18 -7.05 -4.64 -10.30
C THR A 18 -5.86 -3.70 -10.40
N LEU A 19 -5.02 -3.68 -9.37
CA LEU A 19 -3.80 -2.91 -9.28
C LEU A 19 -2.60 -3.82 -9.42
N VAL A 20 -1.58 -3.30 -10.10
CA VAL A 20 -0.28 -3.92 -10.30
C VAL A 20 0.77 -2.97 -9.75
N ASN A 21 1.40 -3.33 -8.63
CA ASN A 21 2.51 -2.56 -8.07
C ASN A 21 3.81 -3.03 -8.74
N VAL A 22 4.41 -2.22 -9.61
CA VAL A 22 5.53 -2.64 -10.47
C VAL A 22 6.90 -2.23 -9.93
N GLY A 23 7.85 -3.17 -9.93
CA GLY A 23 9.25 -2.88 -9.55
C GLY A 23 9.43 -2.85 -8.03
N THR A 24 9.09 -3.96 -7.38
CA THR A 24 8.74 -4.07 -5.96
C THR A 24 9.90 -4.32 -5.00
N THR A 25 11.17 -4.16 -5.41
CA THR A 25 12.29 -4.32 -4.47
C THR A 25 12.16 -3.27 -3.35
N ILE A 26 11.65 -3.72 -2.19
CA ILE A 26 11.38 -2.94 -0.97
C ILE A 26 10.32 -1.83 -1.15
N CYS A 27 9.62 -1.75 -2.29
CA CYS A 27 8.55 -0.77 -2.47
C CYS A 27 7.22 -1.24 -1.86
N GLY A 28 6.45 -0.30 -1.31
CA GLY A 28 5.14 -0.57 -0.71
C GLY A 28 3.99 -0.13 -1.62
N LEU A 29 2.95 -0.95 -1.70
CA LEU A 29 1.64 -0.51 -2.16
C LEU A 29 0.83 -0.05 -0.93
N VAL A 30 0.50 1.23 -0.88
CA VAL A 30 -0.35 1.81 0.17
C VAL A 30 -1.73 2.08 -0.41
N LEU A 31 -2.75 1.51 0.22
CA LEU A 31 -4.14 1.63 -0.17
C LEU A 31 -4.93 2.25 0.98
N ALA A 32 -5.59 3.38 0.71
CA ALA A 32 -6.49 4.01 1.66
C ALA A 32 -7.93 3.86 1.19
N PHE A 33 -8.76 3.30 2.06
CA PHE A 33 -10.17 3.07 1.82
C PHE A 33 -11.00 4.09 2.57
N THR A 34 -12.08 4.55 1.93
CA THR A 34 -13.16 5.28 2.59
C THR A 34 -14.40 4.38 2.68
N ASN A 35 -15.25 4.63 3.68
CA ASN A 35 -16.56 4.01 3.80
C ASN A 35 -17.67 4.83 3.12
N THR A 36 -17.31 5.96 2.48
CA THR A 36 -18.27 6.91 1.90
C THR A 36 -18.43 6.79 0.38
N SER A 37 -17.50 6.13 -0.31
CA SER A 37 -17.53 5.89 -1.75
C SER A 37 -16.87 4.55 -2.09
N ASN A 38 -16.85 4.19 -3.37
CA ASN A 38 -16.11 3.03 -3.87
C ASN A 38 -14.66 3.37 -4.27
N GLU A 39 -14.20 4.58 -4.00
CA GLU A 39 -12.86 5.06 -4.34
C GLU A 39 -11.81 4.53 -3.37
N VAL A 40 -10.62 4.28 -3.89
CA VAL A 40 -9.45 3.85 -3.13
C VAL A 40 -8.27 4.69 -3.58
N ALA A 41 -7.65 5.40 -2.65
CA ALA A 41 -6.41 6.12 -2.91
C ALA A 41 -5.26 5.12 -2.88
N CYS A 42 -4.55 5.03 -4.00
CA CYS A 42 -3.51 4.03 -4.24
C CYS A 42 -2.19 4.75 -4.45
N TYR A 43 -1.15 4.34 -3.72
CA TYR A 43 0.17 4.93 -3.83
C TYR A 43 1.25 3.86 -3.83
N HIS A 44 2.12 3.92 -4.82
CA HIS A 44 3.38 3.19 -4.83
C HIS A 44 4.41 3.97 -4.03
N LEU A 45 4.63 3.57 -2.77
CA LEU A 45 5.61 4.12 -1.85
C LEU A 45 7.02 3.58 -2.17
N PRO A 46 7.94 4.39 -2.72
CA PRO A 46 9.26 3.92 -3.09
C PRO A 46 10.07 3.51 -1.85
N TYR A 47 10.64 2.31 -1.87
CA TYR A 47 11.52 1.79 -0.82
C TYR A 47 10.99 1.88 0.61
N MET A 48 9.66 1.96 0.78
CA MET A 48 9.03 2.24 2.08
C MET A 48 9.56 3.54 2.73
N ASP A 49 10.04 4.51 1.94
CA ASP A 49 10.60 5.77 2.44
C ASP A 49 9.49 6.75 2.86
N CYS A 50 9.34 6.96 4.17
CA CYS A 50 8.43 7.95 4.75
C CYS A 50 9.01 9.37 4.83
N SER A 51 9.92 9.74 3.93
CA SER A 51 10.37 11.13 3.79
C SER A 51 9.19 12.08 3.51
N ARG A 52 9.40 13.37 3.83
CA ARG A 52 8.38 14.42 3.68
C ARG A 52 7.77 14.48 2.27
N VAL A 53 8.56 14.17 1.24
CA VAL A 53 8.10 14.17 -0.16
C VAL A 53 7.08 13.05 -0.39
N HIS A 54 7.36 11.84 0.08
CA HIS A 54 6.48 10.70 -0.13
C HIS A 54 5.25 10.72 0.77
N LEU A 55 5.39 11.11 2.04
CA LEU A 55 4.24 11.31 2.93
C LEU A 55 3.35 12.45 2.43
N GLY A 56 3.92 13.55 1.91
CA GLY A 56 3.14 14.63 1.32
C GLY A 56 2.28 14.17 0.13
N LYS A 57 2.84 13.35 -0.77
CA LYS A 57 2.09 12.75 -1.88
C LYS A 57 1.00 11.79 -1.41
N LEU A 58 1.32 10.94 -0.43
CA LEU A 58 0.34 10.03 0.16
C LEU A 58 -0.83 10.80 0.80
N MET A 59 -0.53 11.84 1.57
CA MET A 59 -1.56 12.69 2.18
C MET A 59 -2.41 13.41 1.13
N ASP A 60 -1.79 13.92 0.06
CA ASP A 60 -2.51 14.60 -1.03
C ASP A 60 -3.52 13.65 -1.70
N ILE A 61 -3.09 12.45 -2.10
CA ILE A 61 -3.99 11.50 -2.76
C ILE A 61 -5.08 10.98 -1.81
N VAL A 62 -4.75 10.76 -0.54
CA VAL A 62 -5.72 10.33 0.47
C VAL A 62 -6.74 11.42 0.78
N GLY A 63 -6.32 12.69 0.85
CA GLY A 63 -7.21 13.82 1.10
C GLY A 63 -8.28 14.01 0.02
N ARG A 64 -8.10 13.43 -1.17
CA ARG A 64 -9.03 13.52 -2.30
C ARG A 64 -10.19 12.55 -2.26
N ILE A 65 -10.11 11.46 -1.48
CA ILE A 65 -11.17 10.44 -1.36
C ILE A 65 -12.04 10.63 -0.10
N GLY A 66 -11.82 11.69 0.68
CA GLY A 66 -12.57 11.97 1.89
C GLY A 66 -12.08 11.20 3.13
N PRO A 67 -12.93 11.02 4.16
CA PRO A 67 -12.55 10.36 5.41
C PRO A 67 -12.13 8.91 5.18
N VAL A 68 -10.92 8.57 5.64
CA VAL A 68 -10.37 7.21 5.55
C VAL A 68 -10.91 6.36 6.69
N SER A 69 -11.33 5.12 6.38
CA SER A 69 -11.72 4.12 7.37
C SER A 69 -10.61 3.10 7.63
N ARG A 70 -9.78 2.80 6.63
CA ARG A 70 -8.74 1.77 6.70
C ARG A 70 -7.56 2.08 5.77
N ILE A 71 -6.37 1.69 6.21
CA ILE A 71 -5.16 1.63 5.39
C ILE A 71 -4.74 0.16 5.26
N ILE A 72 -4.36 -0.25 4.06
CA ILE A 72 -3.64 -1.49 3.81
C ILE A 72 -2.29 -1.15 3.20
N VAL A 73 -1.23 -1.70 3.77
CA VAL A 73 0.12 -1.64 3.21
C VAL A 73 0.53 -3.03 2.77
N ILE A 74 1.11 -3.15 1.58
CA ILE A 74 1.61 -4.42 1.05
C ILE A 74 3.02 -4.21 0.54
N SER A 75 3.96 -5.07 0.90
CA SER A 75 5.29 -5.11 0.31
C SER A 75 5.69 -6.54 -0.03
N ASN A 76 6.81 -6.70 -0.74
CA ASN A 76 7.48 -7.99 -0.82
C ASN A 76 8.13 -8.36 0.52
N ASP A 77 8.59 -9.61 0.63
CA ASP A 77 9.37 -10.08 1.76
C ASP A 77 10.74 -9.38 1.86
N PHE A 78 11.33 -9.46 3.04
CA PHE A 78 12.56 -8.75 3.39
C PHE A 78 13.79 -9.52 2.91
N PHE A 79 14.81 -8.81 2.42
CA PHE A 79 16.09 -9.44 2.08
C PHE A 79 16.98 -9.64 3.30
N ASN A 80 16.85 -8.73 4.27
CA ASN A 80 17.68 -8.65 5.44
C ASN A 80 16.91 -7.96 6.60
N GLU A 81 17.50 -7.93 7.79
CA GLU A 81 16.86 -7.28 8.94
C GLU A 81 16.76 -5.74 8.81
N GLU A 82 17.62 -5.10 8.01
CA GLU A 82 17.54 -3.65 7.77
C GLU A 82 16.27 -3.29 6.98
N ASP A 83 15.94 -4.05 5.95
CA ASP A 83 14.69 -3.89 5.17
C ASP A 83 13.47 -4.07 6.06
N LYS A 84 13.49 -5.10 6.93
CA LYS A 84 12.41 -5.36 7.88
C LYS A 84 12.22 -4.21 8.86
N ILE A 85 13.31 -3.66 9.39
CA ILE A 85 13.27 -2.48 10.26
C ILE A 85 12.70 -1.28 9.50
N CYS A 86 13.18 -1.04 8.27
CA CYS A 86 12.71 0.05 7.41
C CYS A 86 11.20 -0.05 7.14
N CYS A 87 10.74 -1.20 6.66
CA CYS A 87 9.33 -1.44 6.35
C CYS A 87 8.45 -1.32 7.59
N THR A 88 8.87 -1.89 8.71
CA THR A 88 8.11 -1.81 9.97
C THR A 88 8.02 -0.36 10.48
N ALA A 89 9.11 0.41 10.38
CA ALA A 89 9.12 1.82 10.77
C ALA A 89 8.22 2.67 9.86
N ALA A 90 8.18 2.39 8.56
CA ALA A 90 7.32 3.08 7.61
C ALA A 90 5.83 2.82 7.90
N VAL A 91 5.46 1.56 8.12
CA VAL A 91 4.07 1.20 8.47
C VAL A 91 3.64 1.85 9.79
N ARG A 92 4.52 1.91 10.78
CA ARG A 92 4.25 2.63 12.06
C ARG A 92 4.00 4.11 11.83
N GLN A 93 4.82 4.78 11.01
CA GLN A 93 4.62 6.18 10.66
C GLN A 93 3.30 6.42 9.92
N ILE A 94 2.93 5.55 8.97
CA ILE A 94 1.65 5.63 8.26
C ILE A 94 0.47 5.45 9.24
N LYS A 95 0.56 4.47 10.15
CA LYS A 95 -0.45 4.24 11.19
C LYS A 95 -0.62 5.46 12.10
N GLU A 96 0.48 6.09 12.53
CA GLU A 96 0.45 7.30 13.36
C GLU A 96 -0.11 8.52 12.62
N LEU A 97 0.18 8.61 11.32
CA LEU A 97 -0.28 9.70 10.46
C LEU A 97 -1.80 9.69 10.30
N PHE A 98 -2.39 8.53 10.00
CA PHE A 98 -3.83 8.44 9.71
C PHE A 98 -4.67 8.07 10.92
N ARG A 99 -4.09 7.41 11.93
CA ARG A 99 -4.78 6.97 13.17
C ARG A 99 -6.03 6.11 12.92
N VAL A 100 -6.00 5.34 11.84
CA VAL A 100 -7.03 4.37 11.45
C VAL A 100 -6.48 2.94 11.50
N LYS A 101 -7.35 1.94 11.35
CA LYS A 101 -6.92 0.55 11.20
C LYS A 101 -5.93 0.46 10.03
N THR A 102 -4.72 -0.04 10.30
CA THR A 102 -3.63 -0.15 9.33
C THR A 102 -3.14 -1.60 9.34
N ASP A 103 -3.43 -2.33 8.28
CA ASP A 103 -3.00 -3.72 8.11
C ASP A 103 -1.76 -3.77 7.22
N TYR A 104 -0.83 -4.68 7.54
CA TYR A 104 0.40 -4.85 6.79
C TYR A 104 0.57 -6.29 6.33
N TYR A 105 0.70 -6.46 5.01
CA TYR A 105 0.86 -7.74 4.37
C TYR A 105 2.20 -7.83 3.65
N ILE A 106 2.80 -9.02 3.71
CA ILE A 106 3.96 -9.39 2.93
C ILE A 106 3.57 -10.41 1.88
N GLN A 107 3.91 -10.12 0.62
CA GLN A 107 3.94 -11.13 -0.43
C GLN A 107 5.26 -11.92 -0.31
N PRO A 108 5.22 -13.23 0.00
CA PRO A 108 6.38 -14.05 0.28
C PRO A 108 7.16 -14.44 -0.99
N GLU A 109 6.64 -14.13 -2.18
CA GLU A 109 7.34 -14.32 -3.44
C GLU A 109 8.45 -13.27 -3.56
N VAL A 110 9.64 -13.68 -3.14
CA VAL A 110 10.86 -12.87 -3.18
C VAL A 110 11.24 -12.56 -4.64
N LEU A 111 11.62 -11.30 -4.88
CA LEU A 111 12.45 -10.77 -5.98
C LEU A 111 11.88 -10.37 -7.34
N VAL A 112 10.78 -10.92 -7.88
CA VAL A 112 10.47 -10.65 -9.32
C VAL A 112 8.98 -10.59 -9.66
N GLY A 113 8.14 -10.34 -8.66
CA GLY A 113 6.68 -10.25 -8.85
C GLY A 113 6.17 -8.84 -8.66
N ASP A 114 5.34 -8.38 -9.58
CA ASP A 114 4.45 -7.26 -9.27
C ASP A 114 3.42 -7.71 -8.22
N ILE A 115 3.04 -6.82 -7.31
CA ILE A 115 1.94 -7.11 -6.37
C ILE A 115 0.63 -6.93 -7.13
N TYR A 116 -0.15 -8.00 -7.26
CA TYR A 116 -1.47 -8.00 -7.91
C TYR A 116 -2.58 -8.03 -6.87
N VAL A 117 -3.36 -6.96 -6.79
CA VAL A 117 -4.53 -6.88 -5.90
C VAL A 117 -5.77 -6.44 -6.64
N ARG A 118 -6.89 -7.11 -6.39
CA ARG A 118 -8.21 -6.63 -6.77
C ARG A 118 -8.83 -5.89 -5.59
N LEU A 119 -9.27 -4.68 -5.83
CA LEU A 119 -9.88 -3.84 -4.81
C LEU A 119 -11.28 -4.34 -4.48
N LYS A 120 -11.56 -4.48 -3.19
CA LYS A 120 -12.89 -4.74 -2.63
C LYS A 120 -13.33 -3.53 -1.80
N GLN A 121 -14.61 -3.49 -1.47
CA GLN A 121 -15.10 -2.48 -0.54
C GLN A 121 -14.40 -2.66 0.80
N GLU A 122 -13.63 -1.64 1.20
CA GLU A 122 -12.82 -1.61 2.44
C GLU A 122 -11.80 -2.76 2.60
N ASP A 123 -11.46 -3.47 1.51
CA ASP A 123 -10.58 -4.63 1.56
C ASP A 123 -9.92 -4.93 0.22
N ILE A 124 -9.16 -6.02 0.14
CA ILE A 124 -8.52 -6.50 -1.08
C ILE A 124 -8.72 -8.00 -1.29
N ASP A 125 -8.89 -8.39 -2.55
CA ASP A 125 -8.63 -9.74 -3.03
C ASP A 125 -7.21 -9.80 -3.57
N ILE A 126 -6.32 -10.51 -2.90
CA ILE A 126 -4.97 -10.71 -3.44
C ILE A 126 -4.98 -11.89 -4.39
N LEU A 127 -4.43 -11.68 -5.58
CA LEU A 127 -4.28 -12.73 -6.59
C LEU A 127 -2.94 -13.44 -6.34
N GLY A 128 -2.77 -14.06 -5.16
CA GLY A 128 -1.51 -14.68 -4.69
C GLY A 128 -1.54 -15.13 -3.22
N THR A 129 -0.40 -15.62 -2.69
CA THR A 129 -0.26 -15.99 -1.27
C THR A 129 0.26 -14.80 -0.46
N LEU A 130 -0.25 -14.57 0.76
CA LEU A 130 0.25 -13.53 1.68
C LEU A 130 0.58 -14.09 3.06
N ARG A 131 1.52 -13.41 3.74
CA ARG A 131 1.72 -13.50 5.18
C ARG A 131 1.36 -12.16 5.82
N GLU A 132 0.38 -12.15 6.71
CA GLU A 132 0.11 -10.98 7.55
C GLU A 132 1.24 -10.80 8.58
N VAL A 133 1.65 -9.55 8.81
CA VAL A 133 2.71 -9.22 9.75
C VAL A 133 2.13 -8.56 10.98
N SER A 134 2.28 -9.20 12.13
CA SER A 134 1.98 -8.62 13.44
C SER A 134 3.21 -7.83 13.94
N TYR A 135 3.05 -6.55 14.30
CA TYR A 135 4.15 -5.66 14.72
C TYR A 135 3.81 -4.73 15.89
#